data_AF-A0A4W5KQP3-F1
#
_entry.id   AF-A0A4W5KQP3-F1
#
_cell.length_a   1.000
_cell.length_b   1.000
_cell.length_c   1.000
_cell.angle_alpha   90.00
_cell.angle_beta   90.00
_cell.angle_gamma   90.00
#
_symmetry.space_group_name_H-M   'P 1'
#
loop_
_entity.id
_entity.type
_entity.pdbx_description
1 polymer ?
#
loop_
_entity_poly.entity_id
_entity_poly.type
_entity_poly.pdbx_seq_one_letter_code
_entity_poly.pdbx_strand_id
1 'polypeptide(L)'
;MQYTQGGPLLDITMELGELEEVHLPHFVCLGTNPSLRNEMKILHVEEHGVSLEEVHEVTRFHAKILHPKFASISVVLSYIACWNVDVHCDVILYMAIKRSTVISRLYLLLRNSSQKEAVQEREKSQLSQGYSEFLLSCPNGSLKLNNWFALKNPHSTSINPEKIQLLPADTTPSCCKMIMGNTGVDIEMELIGDDERTVWRDMLPIDEYITETHSTSAVLGAGGPAESSLSGSPEQQLRSVRTEFVKRVSRPVLDGLLDRLLQHTVINQEEMESVKVIAERAEKAHDIIDMVLRKGTESCSRMINLLGELDPYLCSQLQIKSVGVPT
;
A
#
# COMPACT_ATOMS: atom_id res chain seq x y z
N MET A 1 -23.34 -10.69 -17.24
CA MET A 1 -22.32 -11.68 -16.79
C MET A 1 -22.69 -12.14 -15.40
N GLN A 2 -22.48 -13.42 -15.06
CA GLN A 2 -22.78 -13.96 -13.71
C GLN A 2 -21.68 -13.66 -12.68
N TYR A 3 -20.49 -13.27 -13.13
CA TYR A 3 -19.31 -13.02 -12.30
C TYR A 3 -18.62 -11.71 -12.70
N THR A 4 -17.87 -11.14 -11.76
CA THR A 4 -16.96 -10.01 -11.94
C THR A 4 -15.55 -10.40 -11.50
N GLN A 5 -14.56 -9.57 -11.79
CA GLN A 5 -13.18 -9.79 -11.38
C GLN A 5 -13.07 -9.75 -9.85
N GLY A 6 -12.31 -10.68 -9.27
CA GLY A 6 -12.00 -10.75 -7.83
C GLY A 6 -10.50 -10.65 -7.53
N GLY A 7 -9.64 -10.80 -8.54
CA GLY A 7 -8.19 -10.68 -8.49
C GLY A 7 -7.60 -10.40 -9.87
N PRO A 8 -6.27 -10.35 -10.03
CA PRO A 8 -5.64 -10.09 -11.32
C PRO A 8 -5.85 -11.28 -12.26
N LEU A 9 -5.76 -11.03 -13.57
CA LEU A 9 -5.62 -12.09 -14.56
C LEU A 9 -4.13 -12.38 -14.74
N LEU A 10 -3.71 -13.60 -14.41
CA LEU A 10 -2.32 -14.01 -14.43
C LEU A 10 -2.12 -15.05 -15.53
N ASP A 11 -1.15 -14.79 -16.41
CA ASP A 11 -0.71 -15.77 -17.40
C ASP A 11 0.39 -16.64 -16.79
N ILE A 12 0.03 -17.84 -16.33
CA ILE A 12 0.96 -18.74 -15.66
C ILE A 12 1.47 -19.78 -16.65
N THR A 13 2.77 -19.72 -16.92
CA THR A 13 3.51 -20.69 -17.73
C THR A 13 4.55 -21.39 -16.89
N MET A 14 4.81 -22.66 -17.19
CA MET A 14 5.81 -23.47 -16.52
C MET A 14 6.82 -23.96 -17.55
N GLU A 15 8.10 -23.65 -17.34
CA GLU A 15 9.16 -24.02 -18.26
C GLU A 15 9.67 -25.45 -18.02
N LEU A 16 9.77 -25.88 -16.76
CA LEU A 16 10.25 -27.20 -16.34
C LEU A 16 9.55 -27.64 -15.04
N GLY A 17 9.24 -28.94 -14.93
CA GLY A 17 8.70 -29.55 -13.71
C GLY A 17 7.19 -29.79 -13.74
N GLU A 18 6.57 -29.81 -12.56
CA GLU A 18 5.11 -29.84 -12.37
C GLU A 18 4.74 -28.79 -11.31
N LEU A 19 3.62 -28.10 -11.52
CA LEU A 19 3.11 -27.09 -10.60
C LEU A 19 2.00 -27.73 -9.75
N GLU A 20 2.29 -28.00 -8.48
CA GLU A 20 1.34 -28.68 -7.58
C GLU A 20 0.29 -27.72 -7.02
N GLU A 21 0.64 -26.46 -6.81
CA GLU A 21 -0.18 -25.51 -6.08
C GLU A 21 0.09 -24.07 -6.52
N VAL A 22 -0.97 -23.28 -6.64
CA VAL A 22 -0.89 -21.83 -6.90
C VAL A 22 -1.78 -21.06 -5.93
N HIS A 23 -1.27 -19.91 -5.49
CA HIS A 23 -1.95 -18.96 -4.61
C HIS A 23 -2.28 -17.72 -5.43
N LEU A 24 -3.52 -17.62 -5.87
CA LEU A 24 -4.00 -16.49 -6.67
C LEU A 24 -4.47 -15.36 -5.77
N PRO A 25 -3.89 -14.15 -5.88
CA PRO A 25 -4.29 -13.04 -5.04
C PRO A 25 -5.72 -12.57 -5.35
N HIS A 26 -6.42 -12.07 -4.34
CA HIS A 26 -7.71 -11.38 -4.50
C HIS A 26 -7.77 -10.14 -3.60
N PHE A 27 -8.63 -9.18 -3.95
CA PHE A 27 -8.86 -7.99 -3.11
C PHE A 27 -10.02 -8.16 -2.11
N VAL A 28 -10.81 -9.22 -2.21
CA VAL A 28 -11.98 -9.41 -1.34
C VAL A 28 -11.57 -9.66 0.10
N CYS A 29 -12.21 -8.99 1.06
CA CYS A 29 -12.01 -9.23 2.48
C CYS A 29 -12.98 -10.30 2.99
N LEU A 30 -12.45 -11.43 3.45
CA LEU A 30 -13.26 -12.51 4.04
C LEU A 30 -13.47 -12.37 5.55
N GLY A 31 -12.76 -11.45 6.21
CA GLY A 31 -12.85 -11.26 7.66
C GLY A 31 -14.23 -10.77 8.10
N THR A 32 -14.93 -10.02 7.25
CA THR A 32 -16.28 -9.51 7.55
C THR A 32 -17.39 -10.46 7.12
N ASN A 33 -17.15 -11.27 6.08
CA ASN A 33 -18.11 -12.27 5.63
C ASN A 33 -17.43 -13.54 5.04
N PRO A 34 -17.25 -14.59 5.86
CA PRO A 34 -16.67 -15.85 5.40
C PRO A 34 -17.49 -16.60 4.35
N SER A 35 -18.79 -16.32 4.20
CA SER A 35 -19.63 -17.01 3.20
C SER A 35 -19.28 -16.64 1.77
N LEU A 36 -18.58 -15.52 1.56
CA LEU A 36 -18.11 -15.06 0.25
C LEU A 36 -17.17 -16.07 -0.43
N ARG A 37 -16.57 -16.99 0.33
CA ARG A 37 -15.78 -18.10 -0.23
C ARG A 37 -16.55 -18.92 -1.24
N ASN A 38 -17.85 -19.14 -1.00
CA ASN A 38 -18.72 -19.91 -1.89
C ASN A 38 -19.13 -19.14 -3.15
N GLU A 39 -18.90 -17.83 -3.16
CA GLU A 39 -19.20 -16.93 -4.29
C GLU A 39 -17.99 -16.74 -5.20
N MET A 40 -16.82 -17.27 -4.82
CA MET A 40 -15.58 -17.20 -5.58
C MET A 40 -15.40 -18.42 -6.46
N LYS A 41 -14.93 -18.19 -7.68
CA LYS A 41 -14.52 -19.23 -8.63
C LYS A 41 -13.20 -18.86 -9.29
N ILE A 42 -12.58 -19.85 -9.91
CA ILE A 42 -11.39 -19.65 -10.73
C ILE A 42 -11.83 -19.62 -12.17
N LEU A 43 -11.57 -18.49 -12.82
CA LEU A 43 -11.71 -18.33 -14.25
C LEU A 43 -10.44 -18.84 -14.93
N HIS A 44 -10.62 -19.71 -15.91
CA HIS A 44 -9.58 -20.10 -16.87
C HIS A 44 -9.93 -19.50 -18.22
N VAL A 45 -8.99 -18.76 -18.80
CA VAL A 45 -9.09 -18.19 -20.14
C VAL A 45 -8.19 -19.03 -21.05
N GLU A 46 -8.83 -19.80 -21.93
CA GLU A 46 -8.20 -20.72 -22.87
C GLU A 46 -8.37 -20.18 -24.30
N GLU A 47 -7.59 -20.70 -25.26
CA GLU A 47 -7.63 -20.24 -26.66
C GLU A 47 -9.04 -20.26 -27.28
N HIS A 48 -9.87 -21.22 -26.86
CA HIS A 48 -11.19 -21.47 -27.45
C HIS A 48 -12.36 -21.06 -26.55
N GLY A 49 -12.12 -20.39 -25.41
CA GLY A 49 -13.20 -19.94 -24.53
C GLY A 49 -12.77 -19.72 -23.10
N VAL A 50 -13.77 -19.72 -22.21
CA VAL A 50 -13.58 -19.58 -20.77
C VAL A 50 -14.21 -20.74 -20.02
N SER A 51 -13.54 -21.22 -18.98
CA SER A 51 -14.07 -22.23 -18.07
C SER A 51 -13.99 -21.76 -16.61
N LEU A 52 -14.86 -22.31 -15.76
CA LEU A 52 -14.92 -21.99 -14.33
C LEU A 52 -14.62 -23.24 -13.50
N GLU A 53 -13.77 -23.09 -12.49
CA GLU A 53 -13.41 -24.12 -11.53
C GLU A 53 -13.74 -23.64 -10.10
N GLU A 54 -14.09 -24.58 -9.23
CA GLU A 54 -14.28 -24.29 -7.80
C GLU A 54 -12.94 -24.04 -7.12
N VAL A 55 -12.90 -23.11 -6.17
CA VAL A 55 -11.67 -22.85 -5.40
C VAL A 55 -11.46 -23.98 -4.40
N HIS A 56 -10.22 -24.46 -4.26
CA HIS A 56 -9.90 -25.52 -3.30
C HIS A 56 -9.89 -24.99 -1.86
N GLU A 57 -9.26 -23.83 -1.67
CA GLU A 57 -9.24 -23.13 -0.40
C GLU A 57 -9.15 -21.63 -0.65
N VAL A 58 -9.87 -20.83 0.14
CA VAL A 58 -9.76 -19.37 0.07
C VAL A 58 -9.21 -18.88 1.40
N THR A 59 -8.13 -18.12 1.38
CA THR A 59 -7.55 -17.46 2.55
C THR A 59 -7.96 -16.00 2.57
N ARG A 60 -7.46 -15.18 3.50
CA ARG A 60 -7.81 -13.76 3.57
C ARG A 60 -7.38 -12.94 2.34
N PHE A 61 -6.32 -13.36 1.64
CA PHE A 61 -5.74 -12.60 0.52
C PHE A 61 -5.53 -13.42 -0.75
N HIS A 62 -5.64 -14.75 -0.68
CA HIS A 62 -5.35 -15.63 -1.80
C HIS A 62 -6.35 -16.78 -1.91
N ALA A 63 -6.71 -17.13 -3.13
CA ALA A 63 -7.40 -18.35 -3.49
C ALA A 63 -6.38 -19.41 -3.91
N LYS A 64 -6.41 -20.56 -3.26
CA LYS A 64 -5.55 -21.70 -3.53
C LYS A 64 -6.21 -22.63 -4.56
N ILE A 65 -5.40 -23.07 -5.51
CA ILE A 65 -5.73 -24.11 -6.48
C ILE A 65 -4.65 -25.18 -6.48
N LEU A 66 -5.06 -26.43 -6.64
CA LEU A 66 -4.16 -27.57 -6.76
C LEU A 66 -4.11 -28.02 -8.21
N HIS A 67 -2.92 -28.40 -8.67
CA HIS A 67 -2.66 -28.88 -10.03
C HIS A 67 -3.27 -27.96 -11.12
N PRO A 68 -2.92 -26.66 -11.13
CA PRO A 68 -3.47 -25.71 -12.08
C PRO A 68 -3.24 -26.13 -13.52
N LYS A 69 -4.21 -25.79 -14.38
CA LYS A 69 -4.02 -25.84 -15.83
C LYS A 69 -3.17 -24.64 -16.26
N PHE A 70 -2.31 -24.85 -17.26
CA PHE A 70 -1.56 -23.76 -17.88
C PHE A 70 -2.49 -22.97 -18.81
N ALA A 71 -3.08 -21.93 -18.24
CA ALA A 71 -3.97 -20.98 -18.88
C ALA A 71 -3.81 -19.63 -18.17
N SER A 72 -4.36 -18.58 -18.78
CA SER A 72 -4.54 -17.33 -18.06
C SER A 72 -5.64 -17.52 -17.01
N ILE A 73 -5.32 -17.34 -15.74
CA ILE A 73 -6.20 -17.64 -14.61
C ILE A 73 -6.47 -16.43 -13.73
N SER A 74 -7.68 -16.34 -13.18
CA SER A 74 -8.09 -15.26 -12.29
C SER A 74 -9.11 -15.71 -11.26
N VAL A 75 -9.11 -15.07 -10.09
CA VAL A 75 -10.22 -15.21 -9.14
C VAL A 75 -11.37 -14.33 -9.63
N VAL A 76 -12.57 -14.90 -9.72
CA VAL A 76 -13.81 -14.18 -10.03
C VAL A 76 -14.80 -14.30 -8.89
N LEU A 77 -15.61 -13.27 -8.69
CA LEU A 77 -16.64 -13.18 -7.65
C LEU A 77 -18.02 -13.12 -8.31
N SER A 78 -19.03 -13.75 -7.73
CA SER A 78 -20.40 -13.65 -8.25
C SER A 78 -20.88 -12.20 -8.32
N TYR A 79 -21.63 -11.87 -9.37
CA TYR A 79 -22.09 -10.49 -9.62
C TYR A 79 -23.05 -9.99 -8.52
N ILE A 80 -23.76 -10.88 -7.85
CA ILE A 80 -24.66 -10.50 -6.74
C ILE A 80 -23.84 -10.15 -5.50
N ALA A 81 -22.77 -10.91 -5.22
CA ALA A 81 -21.92 -10.66 -4.07
C ALA A 81 -21.17 -9.32 -4.16
N CYS A 82 -20.83 -8.85 -5.37
CA CYS A 82 -20.06 -7.61 -5.54
C CYS A 82 -20.83 -6.33 -5.16
N TRP A 83 -22.15 -6.41 -4.95
CA TRP A 83 -22.95 -5.24 -4.55
C TRP A 83 -22.72 -4.81 -3.10
N ASN A 84 -22.23 -5.73 -2.27
CA ASN A 84 -22.07 -5.48 -0.84
C ASN A 84 -20.90 -6.30 -0.29
N VAL A 85 -19.72 -6.04 -0.82
CA VAL A 85 -18.48 -6.71 -0.44
C VAL A 85 -17.48 -5.70 0.14
N ASP A 86 -16.82 -6.10 1.21
CA ASP A 86 -15.68 -5.34 1.71
C ASP A 86 -14.41 -5.81 1.01
N VAL A 87 -13.55 -4.87 0.62
CA VAL A 87 -12.37 -5.11 -0.20
C VAL A 87 -11.15 -4.40 0.37
N HIS A 88 -9.98 -4.92 0.09
CA HIS A 88 -8.70 -4.31 0.37
C HIS A 88 -8.26 -3.45 -0.81
N CYS A 89 -7.81 -2.24 -0.53
CA CYS A 89 -7.39 -1.27 -1.53
C CYS A 89 -6.11 -0.55 -1.10
N ASP A 90 -5.38 -0.06 -2.08
CA ASP A 90 -4.20 0.76 -1.89
C ASP A 90 -4.55 2.23 -2.20
N VAL A 91 -3.89 3.15 -1.49
CA VAL A 91 -4.04 4.59 -1.70
C VAL A 91 -2.78 5.11 -2.36
N ILE A 92 -2.90 5.55 -3.62
CA ILE A 92 -1.77 6.05 -4.40
C ILE A 92 -1.92 7.55 -4.61
N LEU A 93 -0.84 8.28 -4.35
CA LEU A 93 -0.78 9.72 -4.54
C LEU A 93 0.26 10.07 -5.61
N TYR A 94 -0.19 10.73 -6.67
CA TYR A 94 0.71 11.41 -7.61
C TYR A 94 0.74 12.89 -7.25
N MET A 95 1.93 13.46 -7.07
CA MET A 95 2.06 14.84 -6.61
C MET A 95 3.14 15.61 -7.35
N ALA A 96 2.88 16.88 -7.65
CA ALA A 96 3.86 17.81 -8.21
C ALA A 96 3.87 19.12 -7.42
N ILE A 97 5.07 19.64 -7.18
CA ILE A 97 5.29 20.96 -6.59
C ILE A 97 5.54 21.95 -7.72
N LYS A 98 4.74 23.01 -7.80
CA LYS A 98 4.86 24.09 -8.79
C LYS A 98 4.95 25.43 -8.09
N ARG A 99 6.14 26.02 -8.03
CA ARG A 99 6.40 27.29 -7.34
C ARG A 99 5.86 27.24 -5.90
N SER A 100 4.76 27.92 -5.63
CA SER A 100 4.10 28.03 -4.33
C SER A 100 2.87 27.12 -4.17
N THR A 101 2.66 26.15 -5.07
CA THR A 101 1.46 25.30 -5.10
C THR A 101 1.84 23.83 -5.18
N VAL A 102 1.16 23.02 -4.38
CA VAL A 102 1.20 21.56 -4.49
C VAL A 102 -0.07 21.12 -5.20
N ILE A 103 0.09 20.30 -6.24
CA ILE A 103 -1.00 19.68 -6.98
C ILE A 103 -0.85 18.18 -6.81
N SER A 104 -1.89 17.52 -6.30
CA SER A 104 -1.90 16.07 -6.16
C SER A 104 -3.14 15.43 -6.76
N ARG A 105 -3.00 14.15 -7.09
CA ARG A 105 -4.04 13.25 -7.59
C ARG A 105 -4.00 11.99 -6.75
N LEU A 106 -5.04 11.78 -5.97
CA LEU A 106 -5.19 10.60 -5.12
C LEU A 106 -6.12 9.60 -5.80
N TYR A 107 -5.69 8.34 -5.81
CA TYR A 107 -6.41 7.21 -6.38
C TYR A 107 -6.67 6.16 -5.29
N LEU A 108 -7.86 5.57 -5.33
CA LEU A 108 -8.21 4.38 -4.54
C LEU A 108 -8.26 3.19 -5.49
N LEU A 109 -7.34 2.26 -5.32
CA LEU A 109 -7.18 1.12 -6.23
C LEU A 109 -7.43 -0.18 -5.49
N LEU A 110 -8.21 -1.09 -6.07
CA LEU A 110 -8.35 -2.42 -5.50
C LEU A 110 -6.99 -3.13 -5.53
N ARG A 111 -6.60 -3.72 -4.41
CA ARG A 111 -5.29 -4.37 -4.27
C ARG A 111 -5.19 -5.51 -5.28
N ASN A 112 -4.00 -5.72 -5.86
CA ASN A 112 -3.80 -6.78 -6.87
C ASN A 112 -4.75 -6.70 -8.08
N SER A 113 -5.26 -5.52 -8.43
CA SER A 113 -6.09 -5.34 -9.62
C SER A 113 -5.31 -4.67 -10.76
N SER A 114 -5.80 -4.84 -11.99
CA SER A 114 -5.28 -4.17 -13.19
C SER A 114 -5.40 -2.63 -13.14
N GLN A 115 -6.13 -2.10 -12.16
CA GLN A 115 -6.28 -0.65 -11.96
C GLN A 115 -4.93 0.04 -11.72
N LYS A 116 -3.97 -0.62 -11.05
CA LYS A 116 -2.63 -0.07 -10.80
C LYS A 116 -1.89 0.20 -12.11
N GLU A 117 -1.86 -0.78 -13.01
CA GLU A 117 -1.23 -0.65 -14.33
C GLU A 117 -1.93 0.43 -15.17
N ALA A 118 -3.26 0.46 -15.15
CA ALA A 118 -4.04 1.46 -15.89
C ALA A 118 -3.75 2.90 -15.40
N VAL A 119 -3.59 3.11 -14.09
CA VAL A 119 -3.23 4.41 -13.53
C VAL A 119 -1.78 4.77 -13.82
N GLN A 120 -0.84 3.82 -13.75
CA GLN A 120 0.56 4.04 -14.09
C GLN A 120 0.73 4.49 -15.55
N GLU A 121 0.06 3.82 -16.49
CA GLU A 121 0.10 4.24 -17.90
C GLU A 121 -0.56 5.62 -18.12
N ARG A 122 -1.63 5.93 -17.37
CA ARG A 122 -2.27 7.26 -17.41
C ARG A 122 -1.36 8.37 -16.89
N GLU A 123 -0.68 8.15 -15.77
CA GLU A 123 0.16 9.15 -15.11
C GLU A 123 1.58 9.22 -15.69
N LYS A 124 1.96 8.29 -16.57
CA LYS A 124 3.26 8.26 -17.27
C LYS A 124 3.70 9.59 -17.86
N SER A 125 2.80 10.28 -18.56
CA SER A 125 3.09 11.60 -19.14
C SER A 125 3.30 12.69 -18.08
N GLN A 126 2.66 12.55 -16.92
CA GLN A 126 2.67 13.51 -15.82
C GLN A 126 3.93 13.34 -14.99
N LEU A 127 4.40 12.10 -14.81
CA LEU A 127 5.70 11.79 -14.22
C LEU A 127 6.83 12.50 -14.98
N SER A 128 6.79 12.47 -16.33
CA SER A 128 7.74 13.24 -17.15
C SER A 128 7.64 14.76 -17.01
N GLN A 129 6.54 15.27 -16.45
CA GLN A 129 6.30 16.69 -16.18
C GLN A 129 6.61 17.08 -14.72
N GLY A 130 7.26 16.21 -13.96
CA GLY A 130 7.69 16.47 -12.59
C GLY A 130 6.69 16.06 -11.51
N TYR A 131 5.75 15.15 -11.81
CA TYR A 131 5.02 14.44 -10.76
C TYR A 131 5.88 13.32 -10.17
N SER A 132 5.71 13.07 -8.88
CA SER A 132 6.26 11.95 -8.15
C SER A 132 5.12 11.07 -7.63
N GLU A 133 5.32 9.76 -7.68
CA GLU A 133 4.38 8.76 -7.15
C GLU A 133 4.76 8.43 -5.70
N PHE A 134 3.77 8.42 -4.83
CA PHE A 134 3.88 8.04 -3.43
C PHE A 134 2.85 6.94 -3.13
N LEU A 135 3.33 5.79 -2.68
CA LEU A 135 2.47 4.76 -2.11
C LEU A 135 2.22 5.10 -0.64
N LEU A 136 0.99 5.50 -0.32
CA LEU A 136 0.60 5.78 1.04
C LEU A 136 0.22 4.50 1.78
N SER A 137 0.08 4.59 3.10
CA SER A 137 -0.35 3.45 3.90
C SER A 137 -1.73 2.96 3.45
N CYS A 138 -1.96 1.67 3.58
CA CYS A 138 -3.25 1.09 3.24
C CYS A 138 -4.26 1.34 4.37
N PRO A 139 -5.57 1.43 4.08
CA PRO A 139 -6.61 1.51 5.11
C PRO A 139 -6.48 0.40 6.16
N ASN A 140 -6.79 0.71 7.42
CA ASN A 140 -6.61 -0.20 8.56
C ASN A 140 -7.54 -1.41 8.52
N GLY A 141 -8.53 -1.38 7.64
CA GLY A 141 -9.50 -2.43 7.41
C GLY A 141 -9.94 -2.46 5.96
N SER A 142 -10.88 -3.35 5.66
CA SER A 142 -11.52 -3.38 4.36
C SER A 142 -12.48 -2.20 4.19
N LEU A 143 -12.59 -1.71 2.96
CA LEU A 143 -13.54 -0.68 2.57
C LEU A 143 -14.67 -1.32 1.77
N LYS A 144 -15.89 -0.81 1.92
CA LYS A 144 -17.01 -1.32 1.15
C LYS A 144 -16.91 -0.89 -0.32
N LEU A 145 -16.98 -1.87 -1.22
CA LEU A 145 -17.00 -1.62 -2.66
C LEU A 145 -18.26 -0.82 -3.04
N ASN A 146 -18.14 0.08 -4.02
CA ASN A 146 -19.18 1.01 -4.48
C ASN A 146 -19.60 2.09 -3.46
N ASN A 147 -18.94 2.22 -2.31
CA ASN A 147 -19.19 3.34 -1.41
C ASN A 147 -18.42 4.60 -1.80
N TRP A 148 -18.90 5.75 -1.32
CA TRP A 148 -18.26 7.04 -1.51
C TRP A 148 -17.38 7.41 -0.31
N PHE A 149 -16.29 8.11 -0.63
CA PHE A 149 -15.30 8.57 0.34
C PHE A 149 -14.93 10.02 0.04
N ALA A 150 -14.89 10.85 1.08
CA ALA A 150 -14.39 12.23 0.99
C ALA A 150 -12.93 12.28 1.42
N LEU A 151 -12.09 12.96 0.63
CA LEU A 151 -10.73 13.30 1.04
C LEU A 151 -10.78 14.59 1.87
N LYS A 152 -10.22 14.56 3.08
CA LYS A 152 -10.02 15.75 3.91
C LYS A 152 -8.52 16.05 4.03
N ASN A 153 -8.19 17.32 3.89
CA ASN A 153 -6.86 17.87 4.16
C ASN A 153 -7.04 19.30 4.71
N PRO A 154 -6.54 19.61 5.92
CA PRO A 154 -6.76 20.91 6.57
C PRO A 154 -6.16 22.12 5.82
N HIS A 155 -5.15 21.88 4.99
CA HIS A 155 -4.42 22.91 4.26
C HIS A 155 -4.84 23.02 2.79
N SER A 156 -5.78 22.18 2.36
CA SER A 156 -6.27 22.18 0.99
C SER A 156 -7.04 23.46 0.68
N THR A 157 -6.78 24.02 -0.50
CA THR A 157 -7.56 25.14 -1.05
C THR A 157 -8.70 24.62 -1.92
N SER A 158 -8.52 23.45 -2.53
CA SER A 158 -9.54 22.81 -3.37
C SER A 158 -9.31 21.31 -3.45
N ILE A 159 -10.41 20.56 -3.40
CA ILE A 159 -10.49 19.11 -3.59
C ILE A 159 -11.61 18.88 -4.60
N ASN A 160 -11.33 18.22 -5.72
CA ASN A 160 -12.31 17.96 -6.78
C ASN A 160 -12.12 16.58 -7.44
N PRO A 161 -13.17 15.74 -7.49
CA PRO A 161 -14.46 15.91 -6.83
C PRO A 161 -14.35 15.86 -5.30
N GLU A 162 -15.34 16.38 -4.58
CA GLU A 162 -15.38 16.36 -3.11
C GLU A 162 -15.47 14.94 -2.54
N LYS A 163 -16.10 14.04 -3.30
CA LYS A 163 -16.21 12.61 -2.98
C LYS A 163 -15.81 11.78 -4.19
N ILE A 164 -15.14 10.66 -3.94
CA ILE A 164 -14.79 9.63 -4.92
C ILE A 164 -15.37 8.28 -4.50
N GLN A 165 -15.69 7.43 -5.47
CA GLN A 165 -16.24 6.11 -5.22
C GLN A 165 -15.14 5.04 -5.32
N LEU A 166 -15.16 4.04 -4.45
CA LEU A 166 -14.33 2.84 -4.62
C LEU A 166 -14.98 1.91 -5.63
N LEU A 167 -14.41 1.84 -6.84
CA LEU A 167 -15.06 1.20 -8.00
C LEU A 167 -14.53 -0.22 -8.28
N PRO A 168 -15.32 -1.09 -8.93
CA PRO A 168 -14.91 -2.44 -9.34
C PRO A 168 -13.67 -2.47 -10.24
N ALA A 169 -12.93 -3.59 -10.22
CA ALA A 169 -11.63 -3.73 -10.86
C ALA A 169 -11.65 -3.53 -12.39
N ASP A 170 -12.78 -3.82 -13.03
CA ASP A 170 -13.01 -3.67 -14.48
C ASP A 170 -13.36 -2.24 -14.91
N THR A 171 -13.30 -1.28 -13.99
CA THR A 171 -13.63 0.13 -14.24
C THR A 171 -12.42 1.04 -14.09
N THR A 172 -12.49 2.23 -14.71
CA THR A 172 -11.48 3.28 -14.48
C THR A 172 -11.56 3.75 -13.03
N PRO A 173 -10.47 3.69 -12.26
CA PRO A 173 -10.48 4.10 -10.86
C PRO A 173 -10.86 5.56 -10.67
N SER A 174 -11.57 5.84 -9.58
CA SER A 174 -11.84 7.21 -9.18
C SER A 174 -10.56 7.94 -8.79
N CYS A 175 -10.52 9.23 -9.10
CA CYS A 175 -9.39 10.11 -8.83
C CYS A 175 -9.90 11.40 -8.22
N CYS A 176 -9.27 11.83 -7.13
CA CYS A 176 -9.49 13.14 -6.55
C CYS A 176 -8.27 14.02 -6.76
N LYS A 177 -8.47 15.21 -7.34
CA LYS A 177 -7.42 16.21 -7.47
C LYS A 177 -7.48 17.17 -6.28
N MET A 178 -6.38 17.29 -5.55
CA MET A 178 -6.22 18.25 -4.48
C MET A 178 -5.21 19.34 -4.87
N ILE A 179 -5.50 20.58 -4.47
CA ILE A 179 -4.63 21.74 -4.63
C ILE A 179 -4.46 22.40 -3.27
N MET A 180 -3.21 22.68 -2.90
CA MET A 180 -2.88 23.42 -1.69
C MET A 180 -1.68 24.35 -1.90
N GLY A 181 -1.48 25.30 -0.98
CA GLY A 181 -0.24 26.07 -0.93
C GLY A 181 0.94 25.19 -0.55
N ASN A 182 2.11 25.45 -1.14
CA ASN A 182 3.36 24.82 -0.68
C ASN A 182 3.84 25.53 0.58
N THR A 183 3.34 25.10 1.74
CA THR A 183 3.63 25.71 3.04
C THR A 183 4.87 25.15 3.72
N GLY A 184 5.50 24.12 3.15
CA GLY A 184 6.63 23.45 3.80
C GLY A 184 6.24 22.81 5.15
N VAL A 185 5.08 22.15 5.19
CA VAL A 185 4.61 21.38 6.35
C VAL A 185 4.15 20.01 5.88
N ASP A 186 4.20 19.02 6.77
CA ASP A 186 3.70 17.67 6.48
C ASP A 186 2.26 17.68 5.95
N ILE A 187 1.98 16.83 4.97
CA ILE A 187 0.68 16.76 4.31
C ILE A 187 -0.14 15.66 5.00
N GLU A 188 -1.03 16.07 5.90
CA GLU A 188 -2.03 15.18 6.50
C GLU A 188 -3.21 14.93 5.54
N MET A 189 -3.60 13.68 5.38
CA MET A 189 -4.73 13.27 4.54
C MET A 189 -5.61 12.29 5.30
N GLU A 190 -6.92 12.47 5.18
CA GLU A 190 -7.92 11.57 5.73
C GLU A 190 -8.93 11.18 4.66
N LEU A 191 -9.35 9.91 4.67
CA LEU A 191 -10.52 9.44 3.94
C LEU A 191 -11.65 9.24 4.92
N ILE A 192 -12.77 9.89 4.63
CA ILE A 192 -13.98 9.85 5.43
C ILE A 192 -15.04 9.05 4.67
N GLY A 193 -15.59 8.03 5.30
CA GLY A 193 -16.71 7.27 4.75
C GLY A 193 -18.01 8.07 4.78
N ASP A 194 -19.04 7.58 4.09
CA ASP A 194 -20.39 8.19 4.10
C ASP A 194 -21.06 8.19 5.49
N ASP A 195 -20.55 7.39 6.44
CA ASP A 195 -20.98 7.41 7.84
C ASP A 195 -20.23 8.46 8.69
N GLU A 196 -19.50 9.36 8.04
CA GLU A 196 -18.68 10.43 8.62
C GLU A 196 -17.51 9.93 9.50
N ARG A 197 -17.18 8.64 9.44
CA ARG A 197 -16.02 8.09 10.16
C ARG A 197 -14.76 8.18 9.31
N THR A 198 -13.65 8.52 9.94
CA THR A 198 -12.32 8.40 9.32
C THR A 198 -11.99 6.92 9.13
N VAL A 199 -11.91 6.47 7.88
CA VAL A 199 -11.60 5.08 7.51
C VAL A 199 -10.12 4.88 7.20
N TRP A 200 -9.41 5.98 6.92
CA TRP A 200 -7.97 6.00 6.70
C TRP A 200 -7.43 7.40 7.01
N ARG A 201 -6.23 7.44 7.57
CA ARG A 201 -5.46 8.67 7.82
C ARG A 201 -4.01 8.36 7.52
N ASP A 202 -3.36 9.25 6.80
CA ASP A 202 -1.91 9.22 6.65
C ASP A 202 -1.32 10.62 6.63
N MET A 203 -0.01 10.67 6.81
CA MET A 203 0.79 11.89 6.82
C MET A 203 1.97 11.65 5.90
N LEU A 204 2.07 12.46 4.86
CA LEU A 204 3.23 12.50 3.98
C LEU A 204 4.22 13.55 4.51
N PRO A 205 5.37 13.14 5.06
CA PRO A 205 6.36 14.05 5.62
C PRO A 205 6.96 14.96 4.56
N ILE A 206 7.30 16.19 4.94
CA ILE A 206 7.96 17.17 4.07
C ILE A 206 9.21 16.62 3.36
N ASP A 207 10.05 15.89 4.08
CA ASP A 207 11.32 15.37 3.56
C ASP A 207 11.12 14.32 2.45
N GLU A 208 9.94 13.70 2.37
CA GLU A 208 9.65 12.71 1.33
C GLU A 208 9.37 13.36 -0.02
N TYR A 209 8.83 14.59 -0.04
CA TYR A 209 8.42 15.24 -1.29
C TYR A 209 9.15 16.54 -1.60
N ILE A 210 9.84 17.15 -0.64
CA ILE A 210 10.80 18.23 -0.90
C ILE A 210 12.19 17.60 -1.02
N THR A 211 12.54 17.17 -2.22
CA THR A 211 13.96 16.98 -2.56
C THR A 211 14.60 18.36 -2.62
N GLU A 212 15.52 18.66 -1.70
CA GLU A 212 16.36 19.86 -1.75
C GLU A 212 17.10 19.94 -3.10
N THR A 213 16.48 20.60 -4.08
CA THR A 213 17.18 21.10 -5.25
C THR A 213 17.69 22.47 -4.85
N HIS A 214 18.98 22.51 -4.50
CA HIS A 214 19.77 23.72 -4.25
C HIS A 214 19.22 24.95 -4.97
N SER A 215 18.38 25.72 -4.29
CA SER A 215 17.93 27.03 -4.71
C SER A 215 18.23 28.00 -3.59
N THR A 216 19.51 28.11 -3.26
CA THR A 216 20.06 29.27 -2.54
C THR A 216 20.99 30.01 -3.47
N SER A 217 20.40 30.84 -4.32
CA SER A 217 21.03 32.11 -4.63
C SER A 217 20.99 32.95 -3.34
N ALA A 218 22.17 33.16 -2.77
CA ALA A 218 22.65 34.44 -2.24
C ALA A 218 23.38 34.33 -0.87
N VAL A 219 24.66 34.70 -0.94
CA VAL A 219 25.53 35.33 0.07
C VAL A 219 26.22 34.45 1.12
N LEU A 220 27.54 34.35 0.91
CA LEU A 220 28.64 34.17 1.85
C LEU A 220 28.31 34.49 3.33
N GLY A 221 28.53 33.52 4.21
CA GLY A 221 28.62 33.73 5.65
C GLY A 221 28.99 32.43 6.36
N ALA A 222 30.22 32.37 6.90
CA ALA A 222 30.78 31.22 7.57
C ALA A 222 29.97 30.79 8.81
N GLY A 223 29.66 29.50 8.89
CA GLY A 223 29.13 28.82 10.08
C GLY A 223 29.15 27.32 9.82
N GLY A 224 29.87 26.56 10.64
CA GLY A 224 30.12 25.12 10.43
C GLY A 224 28.85 24.25 10.45
N PRO A 225 28.96 22.97 10.05
CA PRO A 225 27.81 22.08 9.98
C PRO A 225 27.30 21.80 11.39
N ALA A 226 26.16 22.40 11.73
CA ALA A 226 25.38 22.00 12.88
C ALA A 226 24.75 20.65 12.53
N GLU A 227 25.21 19.59 13.21
CA GLU A 227 24.56 18.28 13.22
C GLU A 227 23.09 18.46 13.62
N SER A 228 22.17 18.25 12.67
CA SER A 228 20.73 18.25 12.92
C SER A 228 20.40 17.03 13.77
N SER A 229 20.39 17.25 15.08
CA SER A 229 19.95 16.27 16.07
C SER A 229 18.43 16.06 15.96
N LEU A 230 18.01 15.18 15.05
CA LEU A 230 16.62 14.71 15.00
C LEU A 230 16.42 13.65 16.10
N SER A 231 15.92 14.06 17.26
CA SER A 231 15.31 13.17 18.25
C SER A 231 13.79 13.34 18.24
N GLY A 232 13.16 12.94 17.15
CA GLY A 232 11.71 12.75 17.08
C GLY A 232 11.27 11.49 17.83
N SER A 233 9.96 11.33 18.04
CA SER A 233 9.40 10.07 18.58
C SER A 233 9.75 8.88 17.66
N PRO A 234 9.75 7.62 18.16
CA PRO A 234 9.92 6.42 17.33
C PRO A 234 9.03 6.39 16.08
N GLU A 235 7.78 6.86 16.18
CA GLU A 235 6.87 6.99 15.04
C GLU A 235 7.42 7.96 13.99
N GLN A 236 7.90 9.14 14.42
CA GLN A 236 8.45 10.14 13.51
C GLN A 236 9.72 9.63 12.81
N GLN A 237 10.58 8.91 13.53
CA GLN A 237 11.77 8.29 12.95
C GLN A 237 11.43 7.25 11.89
N LEU A 238 10.46 6.36 12.15
CA LEU A 238 10.04 5.37 11.14
C LEU A 238 9.35 6.04 9.96
N ARG A 239 8.54 7.09 10.17
CA ARG A 239 7.93 7.85 9.08
C ARG A 239 8.99 8.50 8.19
N SER A 240 9.98 9.19 8.77
CA SER A 240 11.00 9.90 8.00
C SER A 240 11.89 8.97 7.16
N VAL A 241 12.13 7.75 7.64
CA VAL A 241 12.95 6.76 6.92
C VAL A 241 12.13 5.79 6.07
N ARG A 242 10.79 5.92 6.05
CA ARG A 242 9.86 4.94 5.43
C ARG A 242 10.25 4.61 3.99
N THR A 243 10.44 5.64 3.17
CA THR A 243 10.79 5.49 1.76
C THR A 243 12.17 4.86 1.56
N GLU A 244 13.19 5.26 2.34
CA GLU A 244 14.53 4.68 2.22
C GLU A 244 14.59 3.25 2.78
N PHE A 245 13.84 2.95 3.84
CA PHE A 245 13.66 1.60 4.37
C PHE A 245 13.12 0.68 3.27
N VAL A 246 12.01 1.07 2.62
CA VAL A 246 11.42 0.28 1.53
C VAL A 246 12.37 0.08 0.37
N LYS A 247 13.17 1.09 0.00
CA LYS A 247 14.12 0.96 -1.11
C LYS A 247 15.27 0.01 -0.78
N ARG A 248 15.80 0.06 0.46
CA ARG A 248 17.08 -0.55 0.81
C ARG A 248 16.96 -1.89 1.52
N VAL A 249 15.88 -2.11 2.26
CA VAL A 249 15.73 -3.31 3.08
C VAL A 249 15.74 -4.57 2.21
N SER A 250 16.56 -5.54 2.60
CA SER A 250 16.67 -6.81 1.90
C SER A 250 15.54 -7.76 2.30
N ARG A 251 15.18 -8.70 1.42
CA ARG A 251 14.11 -9.67 1.70
C ARG A 251 14.39 -10.53 2.96
N PRO A 252 15.62 -11.03 3.21
CA PRO A 252 15.92 -11.76 4.44
C PRO A 252 15.73 -10.93 5.72
N VAL A 253 16.06 -9.63 5.68
CA VAL A 253 15.85 -8.72 6.82
C VAL A 253 14.35 -8.50 7.04
N LEU A 254 13.55 -8.37 5.97
CA LEU A 254 12.08 -8.28 6.09
C LEU A 254 11.48 -9.54 6.72
N ASP A 255 11.90 -10.72 6.27
CA ASP A 255 11.38 -12.00 6.78
C ASP A 255 11.75 -12.16 8.26
N GLY A 256 13.02 -11.91 8.63
CA GLY A 256 13.46 -11.97 10.02
C GLY A 256 12.79 -10.90 10.90
N LEU A 257 12.57 -9.70 10.37
CA LEU A 257 11.87 -8.63 11.09
C LEU A 257 10.42 -9.02 11.35
N LEU A 258 9.73 -9.56 10.34
CA LEU A 258 8.35 -10.02 10.46
C LEU A 258 8.21 -11.13 11.52
N ASP A 259 9.13 -12.11 11.51
CA ASP A 259 9.17 -13.18 12.52
C ASP A 259 9.37 -12.63 13.94
N ARG A 260 10.27 -11.66 14.11
CA ARG A 260 10.52 -11.04 15.41
C ARG A 260 9.35 -10.17 15.88
N LEU A 261 8.70 -9.45 14.97
CA LEU A 261 7.50 -8.68 15.29
C LEU A 261 6.37 -9.58 15.81
N LEU A 262 6.23 -10.79 15.25
CA LEU A 262 5.28 -11.79 15.74
C LEU A 262 5.70 -12.32 17.12
N GLN A 263 6.98 -12.69 17.29
CA GLN A 263 7.52 -13.20 18.57
C GLN A 263 7.32 -12.21 19.72
N HIS A 264 7.52 -10.92 19.46
CA HIS A 264 7.31 -9.84 20.44
C HIS A 264 5.84 -9.36 20.52
N THR A 265 4.89 -10.09 19.91
CA THR A 265 3.45 -9.81 19.92
C THR A 265 3.07 -8.42 19.40
N VAL A 266 3.94 -7.82 18.56
CA VAL A 266 3.62 -6.57 17.87
C VAL A 266 2.57 -6.83 16.81
N ILE A 267 2.72 -7.92 16.05
CA ILE A 267 1.75 -8.38 15.05
C ILE A 267 1.16 -9.72 15.47
N ASN A 268 -0.05 -10.02 15.01
CA ASN A 268 -0.69 -11.32 15.23
C ASN A 268 -0.38 -12.31 14.09
N GLN A 269 -0.77 -13.58 14.28
CA GLN A 269 -0.50 -14.65 13.31
C GLN A 269 -1.14 -14.37 11.94
N GLU A 270 -2.35 -13.82 11.93
CA GLU A 270 -3.07 -13.51 10.70
C GLU A 270 -2.38 -12.38 9.92
N GLU A 271 -1.96 -11.31 10.61
CA GLU A 271 -1.19 -10.20 10.04
C GLU A 271 0.15 -10.69 9.46
N MET A 272 0.86 -11.58 10.17
CA MET A 272 2.08 -12.23 9.69
C MET A 272 1.82 -12.99 8.39
N GLU A 273 0.83 -13.88 8.36
CA GLU A 273 0.52 -14.71 7.20
C GLU A 273 0.15 -13.86 5.98
N SER A 274 -0.56 -12.76 6.22
CA SER A 274 -0.95 -11.77 5.21
C SER A 274 0.24 -11.09 4.53
N VAL A 275 1.28 -10.78 5.29
CA VAL A 275 2.47 -10.10 4.76
C VAL A 275 3.46 -11.10 4.18
N LYS A 276 3.50 -12.32 4.71
CA LYS A 276 4.44 -13.37 4.27
C LYS A 276 4.27 -13.72 2.79
N VAL A 277 3.02 -13.72 2.31
CA VAL A 277 2.62 -14.06 0.94
C VAL A 277 2.93 -12.97 -0.09
N ILE A 278 3.29 -11.75 0.33
CA ILE A 278 3.63 -10.67 -0.59
C ILE A 278 4.95 -11.01 -1.32
N ALA A 279 4.85 -11.18 -2.63
CA ALA A 279 5.99 -11.54 -3.48
C ALA A 279 6.93 -10.34 -3.68
N GLU A 280 6.38 -9.15 -3.89
CA GLU A 280 7.16 -7.94 -4.17
C GLU A 280 7.83 -7.42 -2.88
N ARG A 281 9.16 -7.34 -2.90
CA ARG A 281 9.97 -6.90 -1.75
C ARG A 281 9.58 -5.50 -1.25
N ALA A 282 9.33 -4.57 -2.18
CA ALA A 282 8.99 -3.19 -1.83
C ALA A 282 7.61 -3.11 -1.17
N GLU A 283 6.61 -3.78 -1.75
CA GLU A 283 5.27 -3.87 -1.19
C GLU A 283 5.28 -4.55 0.20
N LYS A 284 6.06 -5.62 0.36
CA LYS A 284 6.23 -6.28 1.66
C LYS A 284 6.84 -5.34 2.71
N ALA A 285 7.86 -4.57 2.32
CA ALA A 285 8.46 -3.58 3.22
C ALA A 285 7.47 -2.49 3.63
N HIS A 286 6.65 -2.00 2.69
CA HIS A 286 5.58 -1.03 2.94
C HIS A 286 4.57 -1.57 3.95
N ASP A 287 4.04 -2.78 3.71
CA ASP A 287 3.02 -3.36 4.59
C ASP A 287 3.57 -3.58 6.02
N ILE A 288 4.83 -3.97 6.18
CA ILE A 288 5.46 -4.12 7.51
C ILE A 288 5.57 -2.78 8.25
N ILE A 289 6.17 -1.77 7.62
CA ILE A 289 6.40 -0.48 8.29
C ILE A 289 5.09 0.23 8.60
N ASP A 290 4.11 0.18 7.70
CA ASP A 290 2.81 0.80 7.88
C ASP A 290 1.99 0.09 8.96
N MET A 291 2.08 -1.24 9.03
CA MET A 291 1.47 -1.99 10.12
C MET A 291 2.02 -1.59 11.48
N VAL A 292 3.33 -1.43 11.61
CA VAL A 292 3.96 -1.01 12.86
C VAL A 292 3.61 0.44 13.22
N LEU A 293 3.68 1.36 12.25
CA LEU A 293 3.33 2.77 12.43
C LEU A 293 1.90 2.93 12.98
N ARG A 294 0.96 2.11 12.51
CA ARG A 294 -0.44 2.13 12.96
C ARG A 294 -0.66 1.66 14.38
N LYS A 295 0.18 0.76 14.89
CA LYS A 295 0.08 0.25 16.27
C LYS A 295 0.66 1.24 17.29
N GLY A 296 1.37 2.26 16.81
CA GLY A 296 1.81 3.41 17.59
C GLY A 296 3.23 3.29 18.14
N THR A 297 3.58 4.22 19.01
CA THR A 297 4.96 4.55 19.38
C THR A 297 5.72 3.39 19.99
N GLU A 298 5.05 2.59 20.83
CA GLU A 298 5.65 1.38 21.44
C GLU A 298 6.05 0.35 20.39
N SER A 299 5.16 0.07 19.42
CA SER A 299 5.45 -0.85 18.32
C SER A 299 6.55 -0.31 17.42
N CYS A 300 6.55 0.99 17.14
CA CYS A 300 7.60 1.65 16.37
C CYS A 300 8.96 1.52 17.06
N SER A 301 9.02 1.75 18.37
CA SER A 301 10.25 1.59 19.15
C SER A 301 10.76 0.15 19.10
N ARG A 302 9.87 -0.84 19.20
CA ARG A 302 10.25 -2.25 19.09
C ARG A 302 10.79 -2.61 17.71
N MET A 303 10.14 -2.15 16.63
CA MET A 303 10.65 -2.37 15.28
C MET A 303 12.02 -1.73 15.07
N ILE A 304 12.24 -0.51 15.56
CA ILE A 304 13.55 0.16 15.48
C ILE A 304 14.64 -0.68 16.15
N ASN A 305 14.38 -1.19 17.35
CA ASN A 305 15.35 -2.01 18.09
C ASN A 305 15.61 -3.34 17.39
N LEU A 306 14.55 -4.02 16.92
CA LEU A 306 14.67 -5.25 16.15
C LEU A 306 15.44 -5.06 14.83
N LEU A 307 15.20 -3.96 14.13
CA LEU A 307 15.94 -3.63 12.91
C LEU A 307 17.42 -3.38 13.23
N GLY A 308 17.72 -2.72 14.35
CA GLY A 308 19.08 -2.52 14.83
C GLY A 308 19.81 -3.82 15.18
N GLU A 309 19.09 -4.84 15.65
CA GLU A 309 19.65 -6.18 15.91
C GLU A 309 19.85 -6.99 14.62
N LEU A 310 18.92 -6.89 13.68
CA LEU A 310 18.94 -7.67 12.43
C LEU A 310 19.92 -7.10 11.40
N ASP A 311 19.94 -5.78 11.25
CA ASP A 311 20.81 -5.08 10.30
C ASP A 311 21.26 -3.73 10.87
N PRO A 312 22.30 -3.73 11.74
CA PRO A 312 22.88 -2.51 12.30
C PRO A 312 23.39 -1.54 11.21
N TYR A 313 23.83 -2.08 10.06
CA TYR A 313 24.35 -1.29 8.97
C TYR A 313 23.23 -0.50 8.28
N LEU A 314 22.09 -1.15 8.01
CA LEU A 314 20.91 -0.48 7.49
C LEU A 314 20.41 0.61 8.46
N CYS A 315 20.36 0.34 9.77
CA CYS A 315 20.00 1.37 10.76
C CYS A 315 20.94 2.58 10.71
N SER A 316 22.25 2.36 10.58
CA SER A 316 23.23 3.44 10.43
C SER A 316 23.02 4.23 9.13
N GLN A 317 22.68 3.55 8.02
CA GLN A 317 22.40 4.24 6.76
C GLN A 317 21.11 5.05 6.81
N LEU A 318 20.09 4.54 7.50
CA LEU A 318 18.81 5.21 7.69
C LEU A 318 18.86 6.29 8.79
N GLN A 319 20.00 6.44 9.49
CA GLN A 319 20.20 7.37 10.60
C GLN A 319 19.18 7.18 11.75
N ILE A 320 18.70 5.94 11.94
CA ILE A 320 17.76 5.59 13.01
C ILE A 320 18.54 5.47 14.32
N LYS A 321 18.09 6.14 15.38
CA LYS A 321 18.69 6.01 16.72
C LYS A 321 17.90 4.97 17.50
N SER A 322 18.51 3.84 17.85
CA SER A 322 17.90 2.86 18.75
C SER A 322 17.57 3.53 20.08
N VAL A 323 16.32 3.39 20.50
CA VAL A 323 15.88 3.79 21.84
C VAL A 323 16.26 2.61 22.73
N GLY A 324 17.33 2.75 23.51
CA GLY A 324 18.01 1.68 24.26
C GLY A 324 17.18 0.96 25.32
N VAL A 325 16.06 0.35 24.92
CA VAL A 325 15.24 -0.57 25.68
C VAL A 325 15.53 -1.95 25.11
N PRO A 326 16.23 -2.84 25.84
CA PRO A 326 16.44 -4.22 25.43
C PRO A 326 15.10 -4.90 25.17
N THR A 327 15.06 -5.73 24.13
CA THR A 327 13.94 -6.56 23.69
C THR A 327 13.55 -7.62 24.71
#